data_AF-A0A6N8WYZ6-F1
#
_entry.id   AF-A0A6N8WYZ6-F1
#
_cell.length_a   1.000
_cell.length_b   1.000
_cell.length_c   1.000
_cell.angle_alpha   90.00
_cell.angle_beta   90.00
_cell.angle_gamma   90.00
#
_symmetry.space_group_name_H-M   'P 1'
#
loop_
_entity.id
_entity.type
_entity.pdbx_description
1 polymer ?
#
loop_
_entity_poly.entity_id
_entity_poly.type
_entity_poly.pdbx_seq_one_letter_code
_entity_poly.pdbx_strand_id
1 'polypeptide(L)'
;MAPADEVEVPAGEDDGTMNENLSVADEAWVATALLHREHPAREDFAMKEIVRRAEQIAGPEPLRPGVKHHISYHAVAQTKPNPGQHCLLFATARGRRRLFRPGDPRHPNRRGKEVPRRDQLPPAYRSLIDWYRTVYSARVDVTPLDPILALQGLGKTLWVEEEADAYVSRLREGWS
;
A
#
# COMPACT_ATOMS: atom_id res chain seq x y z
N MET A 1 50.96 16.65 46.89
CA MET A 1 49.55 17.12 46.76
C MET A 1 49.38 17.54 45.31
N ALA A 2 48.96 16.60 44.45
CA ALA A 2 48.74 16.82 43.02
C ALA A 2 47.28 17.22 42.81
N PRO A 3 46.95 18.08 41.83
CA PRO A 3 45.56 18.43 41.56
C PRO A 3 44.83 17.24 40.92
N ALA A 4 43.55 17.15 41.26
CA ALA A 4 42.64 16.09 40.86
C ALA A 4 42.39 16.08 39.35
N ASP A 5 42.36 14.86 38.78
CA ASP A 5 41.88 14.59 37.43
C ASP A 5 40.44 15.10 37.27
N GLU A 6 40.27 16.02 36.34
CA GLU A 6 38.98 16.46 35.84
C GLU A 6 38.47 15.35 34.90
N VAL A 7 37.56 14.52 35.42
CA VAL A 7 36.92 13.46 34.63
C VAL A 7 35.97 14.13 33.65
N GLU A 8 36.42 14.26 32.41
CA GLU A 8 35.62 14.66 31.27
C GLU A 8 34.49 13.64 31.07
N VAL A 9 33.27 14.01 31.43
CA VAL A 9 32.05 13.26 31.14
C VAL A 9 31.78 13.35 29.63
N PRO A 10 31.76 12.24 28.87
CA PRO A 10 31.45 12.31 27.46
C PRO A 10 29.97 12.70 27.30
N ALA A 11 29.74 13.80 26.59
CA ALA A 11 28.42 14.20 26.12
C ALA A 11 27.84 13.09 25.23
N GLY A 12 26.95 12.29 25.81
CA GLY A 12 26.08 11.39 25.08
C GLY A 12 24.97 12.19 24.41
N GLU A 13 25.31 12.93 23.35
CA GLU A 13 24.36 13.45 22.38
C GLU A 13 24.45 12.58 21.13
N ASP A 14 23.88 11.39 21.22
CA ASP A 14 23.48 10.62 20.04
C ASP A 14 22.08 11.15 19.63
N ASP A 15 22.03 12.41 19.21
CA ASP A 15 20.93 12.94 18.38
C ASP A 15 21.10 12.35 16.98
N GLY A 16 20.93 11.04 16.90
CA GLY A 16 20.98 10.30 15.65
C GLY A 16 19.87 10.83 14.78
N THR A 17 20.23 11.68 13.81
CA THR A 17 19.37 12.23 12.77
C THR A 17 18.46 11.11 12.26
N MET A 18 17.19 11.12 12.68
CA MET A 18 16.21 10.02 12.53
C MET A 18 15.94 9.58 11.07
N ASN A 19 16.58 10.22 10.10
CA ASN A 19 16.28 10.16 8.67
C ASN A 19 17.40 9.58 7.79
N GLU A 20 18.58 9.22 8.31
CA GLU A 20 19.72 8.85 7.45
C GLU A 20 19.47 7.61 6.57
N ASN A 21 18.62 6.67 7.01
CA ASN A 21 18.28 5.47 6.23
C ASN A 21 16.91 5.50 5.53
N LEU A 22 16.11 6.55 5.72
CA LEU A 22 14.76 6.60 5.14
C LEU A 22 14.85 7.07 3.69
N SER A 23 14.44 6.24 2.73
CA SER A 23 14.32 6.70 1.34
C SER A 23 13.10 7.61 1.14
N VAL A 24 13.11 8.48 0.13
CA VAL A 24 11.99 9.39 -0.18
C VAL A 24 10.69 8.61 -0.46
N ALA A 25 10.81 7.42 -1.07
CA ALA A 25 9.67 6.53 -1.31
C ALA A 25 9.14 5.90 -0.01
N ASP A 26 10.03 5.54 0.91
CA ASP A 26 9.66 4.98 2.22
C ASP A 26 9.00 6.03 3.11
N GLU A 27 9.43 7.28 3.04
CA GLU A 27 8.80 8.40 3.74
C GLU A 27 7.33 8.60 3.32
N ALA A 28 7.06 8.54 2.01
CA ALA A 28 5.69 8.58 1.50
C ALA A 28 4.83 7.40 2.00
N TRP A 29 5.43 6.20 2.09
CA TRP A 29 4.76 5.03 2.65
C TRP A 29 4.50 5.17 4.15
N VAL A 30 5.48 5.61 4.94
CA VAL A 30 5.37 5.81 6.40
C VAL A 30 4.31 6.86 6.72
N ALA A 31 4.30 8.00 6.01
CA ALA A 31 3.28 9.03 6.18
C ALA A 31 1.86 8.48 5.94
N THR A 32 1.69 7.70 4.88
CA THR A 32 0.39 7.09 4.55
C THR A 32 0.00 6.00 5.55
N ALA A 33 0.95 5.21 6.03
CA ALA A 33 0.72 4.16 7.03
C ALA A 33 0.31 4.73 8.39
N LEU A 34 0.96 5.81 8.84
CA LEU A 34 0.59 6.50 10.07
C LEU A 34 -0.83 7.05 9.99
N LEU A 35 -1.21 7.68 8.87
CA LEU A 35 -2.57 8.18 8.66
C LEU A 35 -3.62 7.06 8.76
N HIS A 36 -3.38 5.90 8.15
CA HIS A 36 -4.30 4.76 8.30
C HIS A 36 -4.33 4.18 9.71
N ARG A 37 -3.20 4.18 10.42
CA ARG A 37 -3.16 3.69 11.81
C ARG A 37 -3.92 4.63 12.75
N GLU A 38 -3.83 5.94 12.52
CA GLU A 38 -4.55 6.99 13.27
C GLU A 38 -6.03 7.06 12.90
N HIS A 39 -6.37 6.73 11.66
CA HIS A 39 -7.74 6.78 11.14
C HIS A 39 -8.14 5.45 10.47
N PRO A 40 -8.29 4.36 11.24
CA PRO A 40 -8.45 3.01 10.69
C PRO A 40 -9.73 2.77 9.89
N ALA A 41 -10.75 3.63 10.06
CA ALA A 41 -12.02 3.58 9.33
C ALA A 41 -11.98 4.30 7.96
N ARG A 42 -10.92 5.08 7.68
CA ARG A 42 -10.79 5.79 6.41
C ARG A 42 -10.14 4.89 5.36
N GLU A 43 -10.76 4.80 4.20
CA GLU A 43 -10.26 4.00 3.07
C GLU A 43 -9.04 4.62 2.39
N ASP A 44 -8.96 5.96 2.35
CA ASP A 44 -7.91 6.72 1.68
C ASP A 44 -7.75 8.15 2.23
N PHE A 45 -6.74 8.85 1.71
CA PHE A 45 -6.39 10.22 2.07
C PHE A 45 -6.10 11.06 0.84
N ALA A 46 -6.41 12.35 0.92
CA ALA A 46 -5.98 13.29 -0.11
C ALA A 46 -4.45 13.41 -0.09
N MET A 47 -3.83 13.61 -1.27
CA MET A 47 -2.37 13.77 -1.38
C MET A 47 -1.83 14.87 -0.45
N LYS A 48 -2.58 15.97 -0.27
CA LYS A 48 -2.22 17.06 0.65
C LYS A 48 -2.14 16.61 2.12
N GLU A 49 -2.98 15.66 2.54
CA GLU A 49 -2.97 15.12 3.91
C GLU A 49 -1.71 14.26 4.11
N ILE A 50 -1.35 13.45 3.11
CA ILE A 50 -0.14 12.63 3.14
C ILE A 50 1.11 13.51 3.16
N VAL A 51 1.15 14.57 2.34
CA VAL A 51 2.24 15.56 2.35
C VAL A 51 2.35 16.24 3.73
N ARG A 52 1.22 16.69 4.31
CA ARG A 52 1.22 17.29 5.64
C ARG A 52 1.71 16.32 6.72
N ARG A 53 1.37 15.03 6.61
CA ARG A 53 1.88 14.01 7.54
C ARG A 53 3.38 13.80 7.37
N ALA A 54 3.90 13.81 6.13
CA ALA A 54 5.33 13.73 5.87
C ALA A 54 6.08 14.96 6.43
N GLU A 55 5.52 16.16 6.29
CA GLU A 55 6.06 17.38 6.92
C GLU A 55 6.15 17.25 8.44
N GLN A 56 5.15 16.65 9.09
CA GLN A 56 5.19 16.38 10.54
C GLN A 56 6.27 15.34 10.94
N ILE A 57 6.58 14.38 10.05
CA ILE A 57 7.67 13.42 10.29
C ILE A 57 9.03 14.11 10.17
N ALA A 58 9.19 14.99 9.18
CA ALA A 58 10.40 15.79 9.00
C ALA A 58 10.64 16.74 10.18
N GLY A 59 9.57 17.19 10.86
CA GLY A 59 9.66 18.02 12.05
C GLY A 59 10.10 19.44 11.69
N PRO A 60 11.21 19.96 12.26
CA PRO A 60 11.74 21.28 11.91
C PRO A 60 12.42 21.31 10.54
N GLU A 61 12.84 20.15 10.01
CA GLU A 61 13.51 20.06 8.72
C GLU A 61 12.53 20.26 7.55
N PRO A 62 12.96 20.86 6.43
CA PRO A 62 12.12 20.99 5.26
C PRO A 62 11.79 19.62 4.67
N LEU A 63 10.57 19.47 4.15
CA LEU A 63 10.17 18.26 3.45
C LEU A 63 11.15 17.97 2.30
N ARG A 64 11.68 16.75 2.26
CA ARG A 64 12.69 16.37 1.28
C ARG A 64 12.18 16.56 -0.16
N PRO A 65 13.02 17.13 -1.05
CA PRO A 65 12.68 17.20 -2.46
C PRO A 65 12.35 15.81 -3.00
N GLY A 66 11.18 15.67 -3.63
CA GLY A 66 10.72 14.41 -4.24
C GLY A 66 9.61 13.67 -3.49
N VAL A 67 9.36 13.93 -2.19
CA VAL A 67 8.28 13.24 -1.45
C VAL A 67 6.93 13.47 -2.12
N LYS A 68 6.63 14.73 -2.47
CA LYS A 68 5.41 15.11 -3.22
C LYS A 68 5.29 14.36 -4.55
N HIS A 69 6.41 14.12 -5.24
CA HIS A 69 6.43 13.43 -6.52
C HIS A 69 6.29 11.90 -6.39
N HIS A 70 6.80 11.32 -5.30
CA HIS A 70 6.51 9.93 -4.93
C HIS A 70 5.04 9.71 -4.61
N ILE A 71 4.45 10.60 -3.80
CA ILE A 71 3.02 10.55 -3.45
C ILE A 71 2.13 10.68 -4.70
N SER A 72 2.52 11.55 -5.65
CA SER A 72 1.72 11.80 -6.84
C SER A 72 1.87 10.73 -7.92
N TYR A 73 3.09 10.19 -8.09
CA TYR A 73 3.44 9.42 -9.28
C TYR A 73 4.39 8.23 -9.02
N HIS A 74 5.63 8.46 -8.56
CA HIS A 74 6.67 7.42 -8.61
C HIS A 74 6.38 6.21 -7.72
N ALA A 75 5.66 6.40 -6.61
CA ALA A 75 5.31 5.33 -5.68
C ALA A 75 3.93 4.69 -5.99
N VAL A 76 3.20 5.22 -6.97
CA VAL A 76 1.82 4.83 -7.27
C VAL A 76 1.79 3.65 -8.24
N ALA A 77 1.18 2.54 -7.82
CA ALA A 77 1.22 1.26 -8.53
C ALA A 77 0.59 1.27 -9.94
N GLN A 78 -0.36 2.17 -10.21
CA GLN A 78 -1.09 2.23 -11.48
C GLN A 78 -0.40 3.07 -12.56
N THR A 79 0.56 3.93 -12.20
CA THR A 79 1.19 4.84 -13.16
C THR A 79 2.27 4.12 -13.97
N LYS A 80 2.57 4.60 -15.18
CA LYS A 80 3.70 4.09 -15.97
C LYS A 80 5.00 4.27 -15.16
N PRO A 81 5.90 3.27 -15.11
CA PRO A 81 7.21 3.45 -14.49
C PRO A 81 8.02 4.51 -15.22
N ASN A 82 8.64 5.43 -14.48
CA ASN A 82 9.61 6.40 -14.98
C ASN A 82 10.31 7.09 -13.81
N PRO A 83 11.61 6.90 -13.54
CA PRO A 83 12.33 5.62 -13.56
C PRO A 83 11.89 4.68 -12.42
N GLY A 84 11.14 5.18 -11.44
CA GLY A 84 10.73 4.42 -10.26
C GLY A 84 9.76 3.28 -10.59
N GLN A 85 10.01 2.10 -10.01
CA GLN A 85 9.20 0.88 -10.18
C GLN A 85 8.34 0.53 -8.95
N HIS A 86 8.35 1.38 -7.91
CA HIS A 86 7.67 1.12 -6.64
C HIS A 86 6.15 1.01 -6.79
N CYS A 87 5.55 0.16 -5.96
CA CYS A 87 4.11 -0.07 -5.81
C CYS A 87 3.72 0.13 -4.34
N LEU A 88 4.09 1.27 -3.75
CA LEU A 88 3.88 1.53 -2.32
C LEU A 88 2.48 2.11 -2.05
N LEU A 89 1.96 2.89 -3.02
CA LEU A 89 0.68 3.57 -2.93
C LEU A 89 -0.27 3.13 -4.05
N PHE A 90 -1.56 3.20 -3.78
CA PHE A 90 -2.62 2.96 -4.75
C PHE A 90 -3.49 4.21 -4.89
N ALA A 91 -3.84 4.59 -6.12
CA ALA A 91 -4.74 5.72 -6.35
C ALA A 91 -6.19 5.22 -6.45
N THR A 92 -7.00 5.62 -5.47
CA THR A 92 -8.42 5.28 -5.36
C THR A 92 -9.30 6.22 -6.17
N ALA A 93 -8.93 7.50 -6.22
CA ALA A 93 -9.60 8.53 -7.02
C ALA A 93 -8.61 9.64 -7.40
N ARG A 94 -9.05 10.66 -8.16
CA ARG A 94 -8.23 11.83 -8.48
C ARG A 94 -7.75 12.51 -7.19
N GLY A 95 -6.43 12.57 -6.99
CA GLY A 95 -5.81 13.18 -5.81
C GLY A 95 -5.96 12.42 -4.48
N ARG A 96 -6.52 11.20 -4.48
CA ARG A 96 -6.70 10.36 -3.28
C ARG A 96 -5.91 9.07 -3.36
N ARG A 97 -5.17 8.75 -2.29
CA ARG A 97 -4.16 7.67 -2.20
C ARG A 97 -4.40 6.88 -0.93
N ARG A 98 -4.12 5.58 -1.00
CA ARG A 98 -3.98 4.68 0.14
C ARG A 98 -2.73 3.82 -0.02
N LEU A 99 -2.37 3.03 0.99
CA LEU A 99 -1.32 2.03 0.82
C LEU A 99 -1.75 0.99 -0.22
N PHE A 100 -0.81 0.57 -1.04
CA PHE A 100 -1.00 -0.57 -1.94
C PHE A 100 -1.26 -1.84 -1.11
N ARG A 101 -2.16 -2.71 -1.58
CA ARG A 101 -2.48 -4.02 -0.97
C ARG A 101 -2.22 -5.15 -1.97
N PRO A 102 -1.87 -6.35 -1.49
CA PRO A 102 -1.85 -7.54 -2.34
C PRO A 102 -3.21 -7.71 -3.04
N GLY A 103 -3.19 -7.89 -4.35
CA GLY A 103 -4.40 -8.00 -5.18
C GLY A 103 -4.82 -6.70 -5.87
N ASP A 104 -4.30 -5.54 -5.45
CA ASP A 104 -4.54 -4.28 -6.16
C ASP A 104 -4.02 -4.36 -7.61
N PRO A 105 -4.78 -3.82 -8.59
CA PRO A 105 -4.29 -3.66 -9.95
C PRO A 105 -3.03 -2.80 -9.98
N ARG A 106 -1.99 -3.30 -10.64
CA ARG A 106 -0.73 -2.57 -10.86
C ARG A 106 -0.39 -2.54 -12.35
N HIS A 107 0.34 -1.51 -12.76
CA HIS A 107 0.85 -1.44 -14.12
C HIS A 107 1.78 -2.64 -14.40
N PRO A 108 1.67 -3.34 -15.55
CA PRO A 108 2.42 -4.58 -15.81
C PRO A 108 3.94 -4.46 -15.64
N ASN A 109 4.47 -3.28 -15.96
CA ASN A 109 5.90 -2.97 -15.87
C ASN A 109 6.36 -2.47 -14.49
N ARG A 110 5.50 -2.45 -13.46
CA ARG A 110 5.93 -2.18 -12.09
C ARG A 110 6.14 -3.49 -11.34
N ARG A 111 7.41 -3.80 -11.04
CA ARG A 111 7.83 -4.96 -10.25
C ARG A 111 8.66 -4.58 -9.02
N GLY A 112 8.64 -3.31 -8.65
CA GLY A 112 9.41 -2.81 -7.52
C GLY A 112 8.74 -3.07 -6.18
N LYS A 113 9.33 -2.47 -5.16
CA LYS A 113 8.95 -2.56 -3.75
C LYS A 113 7.47 -2.19 -3.50
N GLU A 114 6.76 -3.04 -2.77
CA GLU A 114 5.37 -2.84 -2.31
C GLU A 114 5.28 -2.41 -0.84
N VAL A 115 6.24 -2.85 -0.03
CA VAL A 115 6.39 -2.51 1.39
C VAL A 115 7.86 -2.25 1.67
N PRO A 116 8.23 -1.23 2.49
CA PRO A 116 9.60 -1.01 2.93
C PRO A 116 10.21 -2.28 3.55
N ARG A 117 11.52 -2.49 3.35
CA ARG A 117 12.22 -3.52 4.13
C ARG A 117 12.47 -3.00 5.54
N ARG A 118 12.55 -3.91 6.52
CA ARG A 118 12.66 -3.54 7.95
C ARG A 118 13.96 -2.78 8.27
N ASP A 119 15.04 -3.12 7.59
CA ASP A 119 16.36 -2.46 7.65
C ASP A 119 16.38 -1.06 7.02
N GLN A 120 15.43 -0.76 6.13
CA GLN A 120 15.27 0.55 5.48
C GLN A 120 14.48 1.55 6.31
N LEU A 121 13.86 1.11 7.41
CA LEU A 121 13.10 1.99 8.30
C LEU A 121 13.87 2.26 9.59
N PRO A 122 13.87 3.53 10.07
CA PRO A 122 14.25 3.86 11.43
C PRO A 122 13.49 2.99 12.45
N PRO A 123 14.10 2.61 13.59
CA PRO A 123 13.49 1.75 14.59
C PRO A 123 12.07 2.14 14.98
N ALA A 124 11.80 3.45 15.11
CA ALA A 124 10.49 4.02 15.45
C ALA A 124 9.35 3.61 14.49
N TYR A 125 9.67 3.34 13.22
CA TYR A 125 8.68 3.03 12.18
C TYR A 125 8.62 1.56 11.80
N ARG A 126 9.52 0.70 12.31
CA ARG A 126 9.57 -0.73 11.94
C ARG A 126 8.29 -1.48 12.30
N SER A 127 7.61 -1.09 13.38
CA SER A 127 6.32 -1.67 13.78
C SER A 127 5.20 -1.43 12.77
N LEU A 128 5.32 -0.41 11.89
CA LEU A 128 4.36 -0.17 10.81
C LEU A 128 4.36 -1.29 9.78
N ILE A 129 5.49 -1.97 9.55
CA ILE A 129 5.56 -3.11 8.63
C ILE A 129 4.74 -4.27 9.19
N ASP A 130 4.87 -4.54 10.49
CA ASP A 130 4.15 -5.62 11.16
C ASP A 130 2.64 -5.31 11.19
N TRP A 131 2.27 -4.07 11.53
CA TRP A 131 0.89 -3.60 11.44
C TRP A 131 0.33 -3.68 10.01
N TYR A 132 1.11 -3.30 9.00
CA TYR A 132 0.67 -3.39 7.61
C TYR A 132 0.32 -4.83 7.26
N ARG A 133 1.23 -5.77 7.54
CA ARG A 133 1.06 -7.19 7.17
C ARG A 133 -0.10 -7.86 7.90
N THR A 134 -0.25 -7.56 9.19
CA THR A 134 -1.20 -8.27 10.08
C THR A 134 -2.57 -7.62 10.14
N VAL A 135 -2.66 -6.30 9.97
CA VAL A 135 -3.90 -5.54 10.14
C VAL A 135 -4.36 -4.92 8.84
N TYR A 136 -3.47 -4.22 8.13
CA TYR A 136 -3.89 -3.43 6.97
C TYR A 136 -4.12 -4.28 5.71
N SER A 137 -3.13 -5.08 5.30
CA SER A 137 -3.20 -5.91 4.09
C SER A 137 -4.05 -7.16 4.29
N ALA A 138 -4.24 -7.60 5.52
CA ALA A 138 -5.15 -8.70 5.86
C ALA A 138 -6.62 -8.32 5.62
N ARG A 139 -6.95 -7.02 5.51
CA ARG A 139 -8.22 -6.55 4.99
C ARG A 139 -8.24 -6.80 3.48
N VAL A 140 -8.47 -8.06 3.12
CA VAL A 140 -8.98 -8.39 1.79
C VAL A 140 -10.34 -7.73 1.74
N ASP A 141 -10.42 -6.63 1.01
CA ASP A 141 -11.72 -6.19 0.52
C ASP A 141 -12.16 -7.31 -0.40
N VAL A 142 -12.97 -8.22 0.15
CA VAL A 142 -13.93 -8.94 -0.65
C VAL A 142 -14.81 -7.81 -1.18
N THR A 143 -14.43 -7.21 -2.31
CA THR A 143 -15.44 -6.72 -3.24
C THR A 143 -16.43 -7.87 -3.27
N PRO A 144 -17.70 -7.69 -2.87
CA PRO A 144 -18.68 -8.72 -3.14
C PRO A 144 -18.52 -8.95 -4.63
N LEU A 145 -17.99 -10.12 -4.99
CA LEU A 145 -18.13 -10.60 -6.34
C LEU A 145 -19.63 -10.46 -6.55
N ASP A 146 -20.04 -9.58 -7.46
CA ASP A 146 -21.43 -9.47 -7.82
C ASP A 146 -21.90 -10.93 -7.99
N PRO A 147 -22.86 -11.43 -7.18
CA PRO A 147 -23.19 -12.84 -7.20
C PRO A 147 -23.54 -13.31 -8.61
N ILE A 148 -23.97 -12.38 -9.49
CA ILE A 148 -24.19 -12.63 -10.92
C ILE A 148 -22.88 -12.84 -11.70
N LEU A 149 -21.82 -12.09 -11.41
CA LEU A 149 -20.49 -12.28 -12.02
C LEU A 149 -19.75 -13.50 -11.44
N ALA A 150 -20.02 -13.88 -10.18
CA ALA A 150 -19.51 -15.12 -9.57
C ALA A 150 -20.09 -16.38 -10.23
N LEU A 151 -21.29 -16.26 -10.81
CA LEU A 151 -21.98 -17.31 -11.55
C LEU A 151 -21.50 -17.42 -13.01
N GLN A 152 -20.73 -16.45 -13.50
CA GLN A 152 -20.27 -16.41 -14.89
C GLN A 152 -19.11 -17.39 -15.12
N GLY A 153 -19.45 -18.65 -15.36
CA GLY A 153 -18.50 -19.75 -15.57
C GLY A 153 -19.02 -21.10 -15.04
N LEU A 154 -19.96 -21.08 -14.09
CA LEU A 154 -20.62 -22.27 -13.54
C LEU A 154 -21.52 -22.99 -14.57
N GLY A 155 -21.89 -22.30 -15.67
CA GLY A 155 -22.62 -22.91 -16.77
C GLY A 155 -21.81 -23.89 -17.63
N LYS A 156 -20.47 -23.93 -17.54
CA LYS A 156 -19.67 -24.86 -18.37
C LYS A 156 -19.51 -26.25 -17.76
N THR A 157 -19.81 -26.43 -16.48
CA THR A 157 -19.68 -27.72 -15.78
C THR A 157 -21.02 -28.42 -15.56
N LEU A 158 -22.15 -27.75 -15.82
CA LEU A 158 -23.50 -28.33 -15.69
C LEU A 158 -24.04 -28.99 -16.97
N TRP A 159 -23.46 -28.71 -18.15
CA TRP A 159 -23.88 -29.29 -19.43
C TRP A 159 -22.87 -30.32 -19.96
N VAL A 160 -22.36 -31.18 -19.09
CA VAL A 160 -21.44 -32.26 -19.50
C VAL A 160 -22.19 -33.53 -19.92
N GLU A 161 -23.49 -33.66 -19.64
CA GLU A 161 -24.21 -34.93 -19.90
C GLU A 161 -25.65 -34.79 -20.46
N GLU A 162 -26.02 -33.71 -21.15
CA GLU A 162 -27.24 -33.71 -21.97
C GLU A 162 -26.99 -33.07 -23.35
N GLU A 163 -27.11 -33.88 -24.40
CA GLU A 163 -27.20 -33.40 -25.79
C GLU A 163 -28.42 -32.49 -25.92
N ALA A 164 -28.18 -31.20 -26.19
CA ALA A 164 -29.19 -30.15 -26.25
C ALA A 164 -30.35 -30.46 -27.23
N ASP A 165 -30.12 -31.32 -28.22
CA ASP A 165 -31.10 -31.69 -29.25
C ASP A 165 -32.18 -32.66 -28.74
N ALA A 166 -31.88 -33.48 -27.72
CA ALA A 166 -32.86 -34.39 -27.12
C ALA A 166 -33.92 -33.65 -26.28
N TYR A 167 -33.54 -32.55 -25.62
CA TYR A 167 -34.42 -31.72 -24.80
C TYR A 167 -35.44 -30.93 -25.63
N VAL A 168 -35.01 -30.37 -26.77
CA VAL A 168 -35.89 -29.60 -27.67
C VAL A 168 -36.93 -30.51 -28.35
N SER A 169 -36.55 -31.75 -28.69
CA SER A 169 -37.47 -32.73 -29.28
C SER A 169 -38.62 -33.07 -28.33
N ARG A 170 -38.31 -33.33 -27.05
CA ARG A 170 -39.32 -33.65 -26.02
C ARG A 170 -40.29 -32.49 -25.75
N LEU A 171 -39.83 -31.24 -25.88
CA LEU A 171 -40.66 -30.06 -25.63
C LEU A 171 -41.69 -29.78 -26.74
N ARG A 172 -41.47 -30.32 -27.95
CA ARG A 172 -42.34 -30.11 -29.12
C ARG A 172 -43.40 -31.19 -29.31
N GLU A 173 -43.31 -32.32 -28.61
CA GLU A 173 -44.30 -33.40 -28.69
C GLU A 173 -45.68 -33.02 -28.11
N GLY A 174 -45.76 -31.98 -27.28
CA GLY A 174 -47.00 -31.51 -26.65
C GLY A 174 -47.70 -30.32 -27.32
N TRP A 175 -47.26 -29.91 -28.52
CA TRP A 175 -47.82 -28.76 -29.25
C TRP A 175 -48.54 -29.21 -30.54
N SER A 176 -49.47 -30.16 -30.40
CA SER A 176 -50.49 -30.48 -31.40
C SER A 176 -51.88 -30.14 -30.88
#